data_AF-A0A1M7JTE7-F1
#
_entry.id   AF-A0A1M7JTE7-F1
#
_cell.length_a   1.000
_cell.length_b   1.000
_cell.length_c   1.000
_cell.angle_alpha   90.00
_cell.angle_beta   90.00
_cell.angle_gamma   90.00
#
_symmetry.space_group_name_H-M   'P 1'
#
loop_
_entity.id
_entity.type
_entity.pdbx_description
1 polymer ?
#
loop_
_entity_poly.entity_id
_entity_poly.type
_entity_poly.pdbx_seq_one_letter_code
_entity_poly.pdbx_strand_id
1 'polypeptide(L)'
;MANKSSIPTLFQELSVWRDKDVFHPDMDSDAIIEQLFPRDFAGFTRSMSDIIGSFYGILLQAAGNLGGVNMPDALSESLMRELGRAKANTLLQQFPELNRDARGILKAIISAIYGASPEYNFQINRYEPDMVKFTMTGDDRYHRISKRLNLSAQLEWPVVTPFFQAVCEVIAPGFTVDTALEELFDSSECRYNISIYRDTNPAVQEKVQTGMRPPFFLLPEAPLSTAGKFLEMELGNAGSFEMENFATLVQMAISGEAWNANRLYPTGNHQYMLGDKFRAFRVGVFEKDTVYKAVVESMVVRKRKRKSIANIFSAKGDLVYQLIFDYFMWSEGEFTRKFSSLRKDATALVNMPAALPHLARIDFTDPYHYLSVISPFEVQHCLGHFEHYPCVPGLSLYRILALEAGRWLAEMELLPLVGKPVVDSLTIHSNMIMPVETPYAVHTRVTRMSAQIIQFESKVVAIDNPGIVYTVIIFDVQL
;
A
#
# COMPACT_ATOMS: atom_id res chain seq x y z
N MET A 1 25.88 -63.08 18.22
CA MET A 1 24.48 -62.61 18.19
C MET A 1 24.53 -61.09 18.31
N ALA A 2 24.61 -60.38 17.18
CA ALA A 2 24.59 -58.91 17.16
C ALA A 2 23.13 -58.44 17.16
N ASN A 3 22.86 -57.39 17.93
CA ASN A 3 21.56 -56.82 18.23
C ASN A 3 20.75 -56.52 16.96
N LYS A 4 19.45 -56.88 16.94
CA LYS A 4 18.50 -56.40 15.91
C LYS A 4 18.52 -54.87 15.93
N SER A 5 18.87 -54.23 14.82
CA SER A 5 18.88 -52.77 14.68
C SER A 5 17.48 -52.23 14.94
N SER A 6 17.36 -51.26 15.86
CA SER A 6 16.09 -50.63 16.20
C SER A 6 15.89 -49.41 15.29
N ILE A 7 15.65 -49.65 13.99
CA ILE A 7 15.22 -48.58 13.08
C ILE A 7 13.98 -47.89 13.70
N PRO A 8 13.97 -46.55 13.84
CA PRO A 8 12.86 -45.84 14.47
C PRO A 8 11.52 -46.17 13.80
N THR A 9 10.47 -46.41 14.59
CA THR A 9 9.12 -46.72 14.08
C THR A 9 8.63 -45.66 13.09
N LEU A 10 8.91 -44.38 13.34
CA LEU A 10 8.56 -43.28 12.44
C LEU A 10 9.21 -43.42 11.05
N PHE A 11 10.45 -43.91 10.98
CA PHE A 11 11.11 -44.15 9.69
C PHE A 11 10.40 -45.26 8.90
N GLN A 12 9.90 -46.28 9.60
CA GLN A 12 9.12 -47.36 8.97
C GLN A 12 7.78 -46.85 8.43
N GLU A 13 7.12 -45.93 9.14
CA GLU A 13 5.88 -45.28 8.67
C GLU A 13 6.10 -44.44 7.40
N LEU A 14 7.29 -43.85 7.25
CA LEU A 14 7.69 -43.10 6.04
C LEU A 14 8.17 -43.99 4.89
N SER A 15 8.15 -45.32 5.04
CA SER A 15 8.58 -46.25 3.98
C SER A 15 7.85 -46.03 2.66
N VAL A 16 6.59 -45.59 2.67
CA VAL A 16 5.83 -45.24 1.46
C VAL A 16 6.54 -44.19 0.58
N TRP A 17 7.41 -43.36 1.18
CA TRP A 17 8.14 -42.29 0.50
C TRP A 17 9.64 -42.60 0.36
N ARG A 18 10.17 -43.56 1.14
CA ARG A 18 11.61 -43.83 1.31
C ARG A 18 12.02 -45.25 0.87
N ASP A 19 11.07 -46.10 0.47
CA ASP A 19 11.31 -47.49 0.02
C ASP A 19 12.25 -47.61 -1.19
N LYS A 20 12.41 -46.52 -1.95
CA LYS A 20 13.30 -46.42 -3.12
C LYS A 20 14.66 -45.82 -2.81
N ASP A 21 14.97 -45.53 -1.55
CA ASP A 21 16.31 -45.10 -1.18
C ASP A 21 17.31 -46.21 -1.44
N VAL A 22 18.37 -45.90 -2.21
CA VAL A 22 19.47 -46.83 -2.49
C VAL A 22 20.74 -46.32 -1.83
N PHE A 23 21.20 -47.03 -0.80
CA PHE A 23 22.46 -46.77 -0.14
C PHE A 23 23.61 -47.49 -0.87
N HIS A 24 24.81 -46.91 -0.86
CA HIS A 24 26.00 -47.58 -1.38
C HIS A 24 26.30 -48.85 -0.56
N PRO A 25 26.80 -49.95 -1.16
CA PRO A 25 27.05 -51.21 -0.43
C PRO A 25 27.98 -51.08 0.79
N ASP A 26 28.88 -50.09 0.77
CA ASP A 26 29.82 -49.82 1.87
C ASP A 26 29.24 -48.90 2.97
N MET A 27 28.01 -48.39 2.80
CA MET A 27 27.34 -47.57 3.80
C MET A 27 26.46 -48.43 4.69
N ASP A 28 26.66 -48.33 6.01
CA ASP A 28 25.74 -48.89 6.98
C ASP A 28 24.49 -47.99 7.08
N SER A 29 23.47 -48.32 6.27
CA SER A 29 22.22 -47.55 6.20
C SER A 29 21.51 -47.50 7.55
N ASP A 30 21.52 -48.59 8.31
CA ASP A 30 20.84 -48.68 9.60
C ASP A 30 21.50 -47.74 10.61
N ALA A 31 22.83 -47.73 10.67
CA ALA A 31 23.58 -46.81 11.52
C ALA A 31 23.35 -45.34 11.12
N ILE A 32 23.28 -45.03 9.83
CA ILE A 32 23.01 -43.67 9.34
C ILE A 32 21.60 -43.23 9.73
N ILE A 33 20.60 -44.10 9.54
CA ILE A 33 19.22 -43.81 9.92
C ILE A 33 19.13 -43.60 11.42
N GLU A 34 19.73 -44.47 12.23
CA GLU A 34 19.73 -44.33 13.69
C GLU A 34 20.42 -43.03 14.16
N GLN A 35 21.48 -42.61 13.47
CA GLN A 35 22.24 -41.40 13.82
C GLN A 35 21.55 -40.11 13.40
N LEU A 36 20.98 -40.06 12.18
CA LEU A 36 20.52 -38.82 11.55
C LEU A 36 19.00 -38.64 11.59
N PHE A 37 18.24 -39.74 11.66
CA PHE A 37 16.79 -39.67 11.62
C PHE A 37 16.23 -39.38 13.03
N PRO A 38 15.24 -38.49 13.16
CA PRO A 38 14.60 -38.22 14.45
C PRO A 38 14.01 -39.50 15.06
N ARG A 39 14.23 -39.67 16.37
CA ARG A 39 13.83 -40.88 17.09
C ARG A 39 12.31 -41.04 17.20
N ASP A 40 11.59 -39.93 17.26
CA ASP A 40 10.15 -39.88 17.42
C ASP A 40 9.52 -38.71 16.63
N PHE A 41 8.19 -38.70 16.61
CA PHE A 41 7.41 -37.67 15.91
C PHE A 41 7.68 -36.27 16.47
N ALA A 42 7.84 -36.13 17.78
CA ALA A 42 8.10 -34.82 18.40
C ALA A 42 9.44 -34.23 17.92
N GLY A 43 10.50 -35.05 17.87
CA GLY A 43 11.80 -34.65 17.33
C GLY A 43 11.74 -34.30 15.85
N PHE A 44 11.02 -35.08 15.04
CA PHE A 44 10.82 -34.79 13.62
C PHE A 44 10.09 -33.46 13.41
N THR A 45 8.97 -33.28 14.10
CA THR A 45 8.18 -32.05 14.09
C THR A 45 8.98 -30.83 14.55
N ARG A 46 9.80 -30.97 15.60
CA ARG A 46 10.67 -29.90 16.08
C ARG A 46 11.74 -29.53 15.05
N SER A 47 12.36 -30.51 14.39
CA SER A 47 13.32 -30.27 13.31
C SER A 47 12.68 -29.52 12.14
N MET A 48 11.46 -29.91 11.73
CA MET A 48 10.71 -29.21 10.70
C MET A 48 10.35 -27.78 11.11
N SER A 49 9.94 -27.58 12.37
CA SER A 49 9.67 -26.26 12.93
C SER A 49 10.91 -25.36 12.88
N ASP A 50 12.08 -25.87 13.27
CA ASP A 50 13.33 -25.11 13.24
C ASP A 50 13.76 -24.74 11.81
N ILE A 51 13.53 -25.62 10.83
CA ILE A 51 13.78 -25.33 9.41
C ILE A 51 12.84 -24.21 8.91
N ILE A 52 11.53 -24.32 9.18
CA ILE A 52 10.55 -23.31 8.79
C ILE A 52 10.85 -21.96 9.45
N GLY A 53 11.15 -21.97 10.76
CA GLY A 53 11.59 -20.78 11.48
C GLY A 53 12.83 -20.17 10.83
N SER A 54 13.82 -20.98 10.46
CA SER A 54 15.04 -20.50 9.79
C SER A 54 14.74 -19.83 8.45
N PHE A 55 13.89 -20.42 7.60
CA PHE A 55 13.47 -19.79 6.34
C PHE A 55 12.84 -18.41 6.59
N TYR A 56 11.92 -18.33 7.54
CA TYR A 56 11.29 -17.08 7.95
C TYR A 56 12.32 -16.04 8.42
N GLY A 57 13.16 -16.40 9.40
CA GLY A 57 14.12 -15.46 9.99
C GLY A 57 15.20 -14.99 9.01
N ILE A 58 15.71 -15.88 8.15
CA ILE A 58 16.69 -15.53 7.12
C ILE A 58 16.09 -14.55 6.11
N LEU A 59 14.85 -14.79 5.69
CA LEU A 59 14.14 -13.89 4.77
C LEU A 59 13.96 -12.50 5.39
N LEU A 60 13.57 -12.44 6.66
CA LEU A 60 13.44 -11.17 7.38
C LEU A 60 14.77 -10.43 7.53
N GLN A 61 15.84 -11.15 7.86
CA GLN A 61 17.19 -10.57 7.94
C GLN A 61 17.61 -9.98 6.57
N ALA A 62 17.37 -10.71 5.48
CA ALA A 62 17.63 -10.22 4.13
C ALA A 62 16.80 -8.96 3.79
N ALA A 63 15.52 -8.94 4.18
CA ALA A 63 14.66 -7.76 4.00
C ALA A 63 15.19 -6.54 4.78
N GLY A 64 15.64 -6.74 6.02
CA GLY A 64 16.29 -5.69 6.82
C GLY A 64 17.57 -5.15 6.16
N ASN A 65 18.40 -6.03 5.59
CA ASN A 65 19.60 -5.64 4.87
C ASN A 65 19.31 -4.83 3.59
N LEU A 66 18.20 -5.12 2.92
CA LEU A 66 17.84 -4.48 1.65
C LEU A 66 17.06 -3.18 1.80
N GLY A 67 16.14 -3.09 2.78
CA GLY A 67 15.24 -1.93 2.91
C GLY A 67 15.21 -1.27 4.30
N GLY A 68 16.12 -1.65 5.19
CA GLY A 68 16.33 -1.01 6.49
C GLY A 68 15.53 -1.61 7.64
N VAL A 69 15.72 -1.04 8.84
CA VAL A 69 15.30 -1.62 10.14
C VAL A 69 13.80 -1.89 10.31
N ASN A 70 12.94 -1.25 9.51
CA ASN A 70 11.48 -1.45 9.59
C ASN A 70 10.96 -2.51 8.60
N MET A 71 11.80 -2.99 7.68
CA MET A 71 11.36 -3.99 6.69
C MET A 71 11.09 -5.38 7.25
N PRO A 72 11.83 -5.89 8.26
CA PRO A 72 11.54 -7.20 8.84
C PRO A 72 10.11 -7.31 9.36
N ASP A 73 9.64 -6.29 10.09
CA ASP A 73 8.27 -6.24 10.62
C ASP A 73 7.22 -6.20 9.50
N ALA A 74 7.38 -5.28 8.55
CA ALA A 74 6.44 -5.12 7.44
C ALA A 74 6.33 -6.39 6.58
N LEU A 75 7.47 -7.05 6.30
CA LEU A 75 7.47 -8.31 5.56
C LEU A 75 6.85 -9.45 6.38
N SER A 76 7.12 -9.48 7.69
CA SER A 76 6.51 -10.45 8.59
C SER A 76 4.99 -10.32 8.62
N GLU A 77 4.47 -9.10 8.79
CA GLU A 77 3.04 -8.83 8.79
C GLU A 77 2.39 -9.27 7.48
N SER A 78 2.97 -8.85 6.34
CA SER A 78 2.47 -9.21 5.01
C SER A 78 2.44 -10.73 4.79
N LEU A 79 3.54 -11.41 5.11
CA LEU A 79 3.63 -12.87 4.99
C LEU A 79 2.59 -13.59 5.85
N MET A 80 2.43 -13.16 7.10
CA MET A 80 1.47 -13.77 8.03
C MET A 80 0.03 -13.59 7.55
N ARG A 81 -0.33 -12.40 7.04
CA ARG A 81 -1.64 -12.15 6.44
C ARG A 81 -1.89 -13.09 5.26
N GLU A 82 -0.94 -13.20 4.33
CA GLU A 82 -1.09 -14.07 3.15
C GLU A 82 -1.20 -15.54 3.52
N LEU A 83 -0.42 -16.02 4.49
CA LEU A 83 -0.55 -17.37 5.03
C LEU A 83 -1.93 -17.60 5.66
N GLY A 84 -2.47 -16.60 6.37
CA GLY A 84 -3.80 -16.64 6.96
C GLY A 84 -4.90 -16.75 5.90
N ARG A 85 -4.84 -15.90 4.86
CA ARG A 85 -5.76 -15.95 3.72
C ARG A 85 -5.70 -17.30 3.01
N ALA A 86 -4.51 -17.77 2.69
CA ALA A 86 -4.30 -19.05 2.02
C ALA A 86 -4.89 -20.21 2.84
N LYS A 87 -4.60 -20.26 4.14
CA LYS A 87 -5.12 -21.29 5.04
C LYS A 87 -6.64 -21.27 5.11
N ALA A 88 -7.23 -20.09 5.26
CA ALA A 88 -8.68 -19.92 5.30
C ALA A 88 -9.32 -20.40 3.98
N ASN A 89 -8.81 -19.95 2.83
CA ASN A 89 -9.31 -20.36 1.52
C ASN A 89 -9.24 -21.88 1.31
N THR A 90 -8.09 -22.50 1.61
CA THR A 90 -7.96 -23.97 1.53
C THR A 90 -8.97 -24.67 2.43
N LEU A 91 -9.18 -24.19 3.65
CA LEU A 91 -10.13 -24.80 4.56
C LEU A 91 -11.57 -24.68 4.07
N LEU A 92 -11.95 -23.55 3.48
CA LEU A 92 -13.29 -23.35 2.89
C LEU A 92 -13.52 -24.21 1.65
N GLN A 93 -12.48 -24.50 0.88
CA GLN A 93 -12.56 -25.44 -0.24
C GLN A 93 -12.76 -26.88 0.24
N GLN A 94 -12.08 -27.26 1.33
CA GLN A 94 -12.16 -28.60 1.91
C GLN A 94 -13.44 -28.83 2.72
N PHE A 95 -13.92 -27.80 3.42
CA PHE A 95 -15.11 -27.84 4.29
C PHE A 95 -16.03 -26.65 3.99
N PRO A 96 -16.80 -26.69 2.89
CA PRO A 96 -17.71 -25.61 2.50
C PRO A 96 -18.74 -25.24 3.58
N GLU A 97 -19.09 -26.20 4.43
CA GLU A 97 -20.02 -26.10 5.56
C GLU A 97 -19.43 -25.48 6.83
N LEU A 98 -18.17 -25.03 6.79
CA LEU A 98 -17.53 -24.36 7.93
C LEU A 98 -18.37 -23.15 8.39
N ASN A 99 -18.55 -23.02 9.71
CA ASN A 99 -19.31 -21.92 10.31
C ASN A 99 -18.74 -20.56 9.88
N ARG A 100 -19.63 -19.62 9.51
CA ARG A 100 -19.27 -18.24 9.11
C ARG A 100 -19.35 -17.28 10.30
N ASP A 101 -18.70 -17.68 11.39
CA ASP A 101 -18.75 -16.99 12.68
C ASP A 101 -17.46 -17.26 13.49
N ALA A 102 -17.38 -16.77 14.73
CA ALA A 102 -16.18 -16.88 15.56
C ALA A 102 -15.70 -18.34 15.75
N ARG A 103 -16.61 -19.32 15.70
CA ARG A 103 -16.29 -20.74 15.86
C ARG A 103 -15.60 -21.30 14.62
N GLY A 104 -16.00 -20.86 13.44
CA GLY A 104 -15.33 -21.23 12.19
C GLY A 104 -13.91 -20.68 12.10
N ILE A 105 -13.73 -19.44 12.56
CA ILE A 105 -12.41 -18.79 12.68
C ILE A 105 -11.52 -19.63 13.61
N LEU A 106 -12.00 -19.98 14.81
CA LEU A 106 -11.24 -20.82 15.74
C LEU A 106 -10.84 -22.17 15.12
N LYS A 107 -11.75 -22.85 14.42
CA LYS A 107 -11.45 -24.13 13.74
C LYS A 107 -10.31 -23.99 12.72
N ALA A 108 -10.26 -22.87 12.00
CA ALA A 108 -9.18 -22.60 11.06
C ALA A 108 -7.83 -22.37 11.74
N ILE A 109 -7.84 -21.68 12.88
CA ILE A 109 -6.65 -21.50 13.71
C ILE A 109 -6.17 -22.85 14.25
N ILE A 110 -7.06 -23.67 14.83
CA ILE A 110 -6.72 -25.01 15.33
C ILE A 110 -6.16 -25.89 14.20
N SER A 111 -6.75 -25.82 13.00
CA SER A 111 -6.26 -26.52 11.81
C SER A 111 -4.84 -26.08 11.41
N ALA A 112 -4.48 -24.81 11.62
CA ALA A 112 -3.12 -24.32 11.39
C ALA A 112 -2.15 -24.81 12.47
N ILE A 113 -2.58 -24.82 13.74
CA ILE A 113 -1.80 -25.37 14.86
C ILE A 113 -1.48 -26.84 14.61
N TYR A 114 -2.47 -27.68 14.33
CA TYR A 114 -2.24 -29.11 14.09
C TYR A 114 -1.37 -29.39 12.85
N GLY A 115 -1.54 -28.63 11.78
CA GLY A 115 -0.85 -28.90 10.52
C GLY A 115 0.56 -28.31 10.43
N ALA A 116 0.81 -27.17 11.07
CA ALA A 116 2.03 -26.40 10.85
C ALA A 116 2.73 -25.96 12.15
N SER A 117 1.97 -25.77 13.24
CA SER A 117 2.51 -25.25 14.50
C SER A 117 2.15 -26.10 15.74
N PRO A 118 2.44 -27.41 15.71
CA PRO A 118 2.01 -28.35 16.77
C PRO A 118 2.74 -28.15 18.12
N GLU A 119 3.68 -27.21 18.18
CA GLU A 119 4.33 -26.78 19.43
C GLU A 119 3.42 -25.90 20.28
N TYR A 120 2.35 -25.34 19.70
CA TYR A 120 1.33 -24.62 20.44
C TYR A 120 0.25 -25.56 20.95
N ASN A 121 -0.14 -25.33 22.20
CA ASN A 121 -1.32 -25.82 22.86
C ASN A 121 -2.34 -24.68 22.97
N PHE A 122 -3.61 -25.02 23.16
CA PHE A 122 -4.64 -24.02 23.37
C PHE A 122 -5.64 -24.48 24.42
N GLN A 123 -6.22 -23.51 25.13
CA GLN A 123 -7.32 -23.71 26.07
C GLN A 123 -8.47 -22.77 25.69
N ILE A 124 -9.63 -23.32 25.37
CA ILE A 124 -10.81 -22.54 24.99
C ILE A 124 -11.57 -22.13 26.26
N ASN A 125 -11.64 -20.83 26.52
CA ASN A 125 -12.34 -20.27 27.67
C ASN A 125 -13.80 -19.92 27.35
N ARG A 126 -14.09 -19.54 26.09
CA ARG A 126 -15.45 -19.24 25.61
C ARG A 126 -15.61 -19.69 24.16
N TYR A 127 -16.75 -20.28 23.83
CA TYR A 127 -17.03 -20.84 22.50
C TYR A 127 -18.48 -20.58 22.07
N GLU A 128 -18.73 -19.38 21.54
CA GLU A 128 -20.04 -18.93 21.07
C GLU A 128 -19.94 -18.42 19.62
N PRO A 129 -21.05 -18.32 18.88
CA PRO A 129 -21.03 -17.85 17.48
C PRO A 129 -20.47 -16.43 17.33
N ASP A 130 -20.80 -15.52 18.25
CA ASP A 130 -20.42 -14.11 18.22
C ASP A 130 -19.11 -13.81 18.94
N MET A 131 -18.66 -14.70 19.84
CA MET A 131 -17.42 -14.55 20.58
C MET A 131 -16.76 -15.88 20.93
N VAL A 132 -15.46 -15.96 20.65
CA VAL A 132 -14.58 -17.02 21.12
C VAL A 132 -13.44 -16.39 21.91
N LYS A 133 -13.08 -16.97 23.06
CA LYS A 133 -11.87 -16.62 23.79
C LYS A 133 -11.06 -17.86 24.06
N PHE A 134 -9.76 -17.80 23.80
CA PHE A 134 -8.85 -18.90 24.07
C PHE A 134 -7.46 -18.39 24.41
N THR A 135 -6.75 -19.15 25.24
CA THR A 135 -5.34 -18.95 25.53
C THR A 135 -4.52 -19.91 24.67
N MET A 136 -3.45 -19.42 24.05
CA MET A 136 -2.48 -20.22 23.31
C MET A 136 -1.14 -20.20 24.05
N THR A 137 -0.56 -21.37 24.29
CA THR A 137 0.73 -21.52 24.98
C THR A 137 1.64 -22.45 24.19
N GLY A 138 2.96 -22.32 24.32
CA GLY A 138 3.87 -23.22 23.61
C GLY A 138 5.24 -22.59 23.40
N ASP A 139 6.04 -23.17 22.51
CA ASP A 139 7.33 -22.61 22.11
C ASP A 139 7.19 -21.88 20.77
N ASP A 140 7.33 -20.56 20.81
CA ASP A 140 7.18 -19.69 19.66
C ASP A 140 8.42 -19.78 18.75
N ARG A 141 8.26 -20.50 17.62
CA ARG A 141 9.32 -20.67 16.63
C ARG A 141 9.82 -19.36 16.03
N TYR A 142 8.94 -18.37 15.88
CA TYR A 142 9.30 -17.09 15.28
C TYR A 142 10.13 -16.28 16.28
N HIS A 143 9.78 -16.34 17.57
CA HIS A 143 10.60 -15.75 18.62
C HIS A 143 11.98 -16.44 18.70
N ARG A 144 11.99 -17.77 18.69
CA ARG A 144 13.21 -18.57 18.75
C ARG A 144 14.20 -18.23 17.64
N ILE A 145 13.75 -18.15 16.39
CA ILE A 145 14.64 -17.78 15.28
C ILE A 145 14.99 -16.28 15.29
N SER A 146 14.03 -15.39 15.58
CA SER A 146 14.31 -13.96 15.60
C SER A 146 15.36 -13.61 16.66
N LYS A 147 15.35 -14.29 17.82
CA LYS A 147 16.35 -14.10 18.87
C LYS A 147 17.74 -14.53 18.41
N ARG A 148 17.85 -15.70 17.75
CA ARG A 148 19.12 -16.18 17.17
C ARG A 148 19.71 -15.22 16.14
N LEU A 149 18.85 -14.48 15.42
CA LEU A 149 19.27 -13.54 14.37
C LEU A 149 19.26 -12.06 14.82
N ASN A 150 19.02 -11.78 16.10
CA ASN A 150 18.90 -10.42 16.67
C ASN A 150 17.82 -9.55 15.99
N LEU A 151 16.69 -10.16 15.64
CA LEU A 151 15.54 -9.51 15.03
C LEU A 151 14.37 -9.28 16.00
N SER A 152 14.38 -9.85 17.21
CA SER A 152 13.20 -9.84 18.10
C SER A 152 12.69 -8.45 18.46
N ALA A 153 13.59 -7.46 18.58
CA ALA A 153 13.24 -6.07 18.86
C ALA A 153 12.72 -5.30 17.63
N GLN A 154 12.78 -5.91 16.44
CA GLN A 154 12.30 -5.35 15.18
C GLN A 154 10.94 -5.92 14.78
N LEU A 155 10.29 -6.72 15.64
CA LEU A 155 9.02 -7.38 15.35
C LEU A 155 7.97 -7.03 16.40
N GLU A 156 6.72 -6.89 15.97
CA GLU A 156 5.57 -6.83 16.87
C GLU A 156 5.12 -8.23 17.32
N TRP A 157 4.85 -8.37 18.62
CA TRP A 157 4.43 -9.63 19.25
C TRP A 157 2.99 -9.53 19.78
N PRO A 158 2.13 -10.54 19.53
CA PRO A 158 2.43 -11.81 18.85
C PRO A 158 2.52 -11.68 17.33
N VAL A 159 3.57 -12.26 16.73
CA VAL A 159 3.78 -12.12 15.27
C VAL A 159 2.71 -12.83 14.43
N VAL A 160 1.94 -13.73 15.03
CA VAL A 160 0.83 -14.48 14.41
C VAL A 160 -0.48 -13.68 14.34
N THR A 161 -0.55 -12.50 14.95
CA THR A 161 -1.76 -11.67 14.94
C THR A 161 -2.27 -11.36 13.53
N PRO A 162 -1.43 -10.96 12.57
CA PRO A 162 -1.89 -10.67 11.21
C PRO A 162 -2.42 -11.92 10.49
N PHE A 163 -1.90 -13.10 10.83
CA PHE A 163 -2.44 -14.38 10.34
C PHE A 163 -3.88 -14.59 10.83
N PHE A 164 -4.15 -14.38 12.13
CA PHE A 164 -5.51 -14.52 12.66
C PHE A 164 -6.46 -13.49 12.06
N GLN A 165 -6.03 -12.24 11.90
CA GLN A 165 -6.83 -11.19 11.26
C GLN A 165 -7.25 -11.58 9.84
N ALA A 166 -6.30 -12.06 9.02
CA ALA A 166 -6.58 -12.51 7.67
C ALA A 166 -7.53 -13.72 7.62
N VAL A 167 -7.47 -14.62 8.61
CA VAL A 167 -8.44 -15.72 8.74
C VAL A 167 -9.85 -15.18 9.02
N CYS A 168 -10.00 -14.18 9.90
CA CYS A 168 -11.28 -13.52 10.15
C CYS A 168 -11.86 -12.91 8.87
N GLU A 169 -11.04 -12.15 8.13
CA GLU A 169 -11.42 -11.48 6.88
C GLU A 169 -11.98 -12.44 5.83
N VAL A 170 -11.44 -13.66 5.74
CA VAL A 170 -11.86 -14.65 4.74
C VAL A 170 -13.04 -15.52 5.22
N ILE A 171 -13.02 -15.99 6.47
CA ILE A 171 -14.02 -16.96 6.94
C ILE A 171 -15.32 -16.28 7.30
N ALA A 172 -15.26 -15.17 8.02
CA ALA A 172 -16.43 -14.45 8.51
C ALA A 172 -16.18 -12.94 8.52
N PRO A 173 -16.32 -12.26 7.36
CA PRO A 173 -16.25 -10.81 7.28
C PRO A 173 -17.15 -10.14 8.33
N GLY A 174 -16.63 -9.12 9.02
CA GLY A 174 -17.31 -8.46 10.14
C GLY A 174 -16.98 -9.05 11.52
N PHE A 175 -16.07 -10.02 11.59
CA PHE A 175 -15.40 -10.41 12.82
C PHE A 175 -13.97 -9.88 12.85
N THR A 176 -13.47 -9.63 14.05
CA THR A 176 -12.08 -9.24 14.30
C THR A 176 -11.47 -10.12 15.37
N VAL A 177 -10.17 -9.96 15.59
CA VAL A 177 -9.40 -10.70 16.58
C VAL A 177 -8.48 -9.76 17.34
N ASP A 178 -8.59 -9.81 18.66
CA ASP A 178 -7.63 -9.21 19.58
C ASP A 178 -6.68 -10.29 20.09
N THR A 179 -5.39 -9.98 20.08
CA THR A 179 -4.33 -10.81 20.61
C THR A 179 -3.56 -10.02 21.64
N ALA A 180 -3.44 -10.55 22.84
CA ALA A 180 -2.62 -9.96 23.89
C ALA A 180 -1.47 -10.90 24.23
N LEU A 181 -0.25 -10.36 24.23
CA LEU A 181 0.91 -11.01 24.81
C LEU A 181 0.79 -10.97 26.33
N GLU A 182 0.63 -12.13 26.97
CA GLU A 182 0.67 -12.24 28.44
C GLU A 182 2.11 -12.46 28.90
N GLU A 183 2.79 -13.45 28.33
CA GLU A 183 4.17 -13.81 28.68
C GLU A 183 4.94 -14.27 27.43
N LEU A 184 6.20 -13.86 27.30
CA LEU A 184 7.15 -14.37 26.31
C LEU A 184 8.51 -14.47 26.98
N PHE A 185 8.94 -15.71 27.25
CA PHE A 185 10.15 -16.01 27.98
C PHE A 185 11.37 -16.01 27.06
N ASP A 186 12.55 -15.86 27.67
CA ASP A 186 13.82 -15.99 26.97
C ASP A 186 14.05 -17.36 26.33
N SER A 187 13.39 -18.41 26.85
CA SER A 187 13.36 -19.75 26.26
C SER A 187 12.46 -19.84 25.01
N SER A 188 11.78 -18.75 24.64
CA SER A 188 10.73 -18.70 23.61
C SER A 188 9.42 -19.39 23.97
N GLU A 189 9.27 -19.83 25.22
CA GLU A 189 7.96 -20.18 25.75
C GLU A 189 7.06 -18.94 25.75
N CYS A 190 5.81 -19.08 25.34
CA CYS A 190 4.88 -17.98 25.21
C CYS A 190 3.50 -18.31 25.79
N ARG A 191 2.78 -17.25 26.16
CA ARG A 191 1.35 -17.28 26.46
C ARG A 191 0.67 -16.08 25.83
N TYR A 192 -0.26 -16.36 24.93
CA TYR A 192 -1.07 -15.36 24.25
C TYR A 192 -2.54 -15.55 24.60
N ASN A 193 -3.24 -14.46 24.88
CA ASN A 193 -4.69 -14.46 25.04
C ASN A 193 -5.32 -13.94 23.76
N ILE A 194 -6.24 -14.72 23.19
CA ILE A 194 -6.88 -14.41 21.91
C ILE A 194 -8.39 -14.29 22.13
N SER A 195 -8.97 -13.21 21.62
CA SER A 195 -10.42 -12.97 21.60
C SER A 195 -10.87 -12.72 20.17
N ILE A 196 -11.71 -13.60 19.63
CA ILE A 196 -12.38 -13.42 18.35
C ILE A 196 -13.78 -12.93 18.65
N TYR A 197 -14.21 -11.84 18.03
CA TYR A 197 -15.54 -11.28 18.28
C TYR A 197 -16.07 -10.54 17.06
N ARG A 198 -17.39 -10.40 16.98
CA ARG A 198 -18.03 -9.58 15.96
C ARG A 198 -17.66 -8.12 16.16
N ASP A 199 -17.12 -7.50 15.12
CA ASP A 199 -16.85 -6.07 15.13
C ASP A 199 -18.19 -5.32 15.06
N THR A 200 -18.62 -4.76 16.19
CA THR A 200 -19.86 -3.97 16.28
C THR A 200 -19.66 -2.52 15.86
N ASN A 201 -18.41 -2.11 15.61
CA ASN A 201 -18.06 -0.82 15.06
C ASN A 201 -17.26 -1.07 13.77
N PRO A 202 -17.90 -1.23 12.59
CA PRO A 202 -17.16 -1.42 11.35
C PRO A 202 -16.08 -0.35 11.30
N ALA A 203 -14.81 -0.79 11.30
CA ALA A 203 -13.64 0.06 11.48
C ALA A 203 -13.90 1.43 10.87
N VAL A 204 -14.23 2.40 11.74
CA VAL A 204 -14.30 3.79 11.32
C VAL A 204 -12.88 4.04 10.88
N GLN A 205 -12.66 4.18 9.56
CA GLN A 205 -11.38 4.64 9.02
C GLN A 205 -10.93 5.73 9.98
N GLU A 206 -9.80 5.49 10.64
CA GLU A 206 -9.32 6.37 11.69
C GLU A 206 -9.47 7.79 11.13
N LYS A 207 -10.21 8.66 11.83
CA LYS A 207 -10.45 10.04 11.36
C LYS A 207 -9.13 10.79 11.46
N VAL A 208 -8.21 10.47 10.56
CA VAL A 208 -6.94 11.12 10.39
C VAL A 208 -7.26 12.45 9.73
N GLN A 209 -7.21 13.49 10.54
CA GLN A 209 -7.44 14.85 10.06
C GLN A 209 -6.28 15.24 9.16
N THR A 210 -6.55 15.40 7.87
CA THR A 210 -5.62 16.00 6.93
C THR A 210 -5.99 17.48 6.73
N GLY A 211 -5.02 18.34 6.40
CA GLY A 211 -5.31 19.73 6.03
C GLY A 211 -6.01 19.90 4.68
N MET A 212 -6.22 18.80 3.93
CA MET A 212 -7.01 18.76 2.70
C MET A 212 -8.40 18.20 3.00
N ARG A 213 -9.41 18.71 2.31
CA ARG A 213 -10.80 18.27 2.42
C ARG A 213 -11.36 17.89 1.05
N PRO A 214 -12.45 17.12 0.98
CA PRO A 214 -13.17 16.95 -0.26
C PRO A 214 -13.51 18.30 -0.91
N PRO A 215 -13.44 18.41 -2.25
CA PRO A 215 -13.20 17.33 -3.21
C PRO A 215 -11.72 17.02 -3.48
N PHE A 216 -10.76 17.70 -2.84
CA PHE A 216 -9.31 17.54 -3.09
C PHE A 216 -8.71 16.34 -2.38
N PHE A 217 -9.22 16.03 -1.19
CA PHE A 217 -8.93 14.79 -0.50
C PHE A 217 -9.90 13.72 -0.97
N LEU A 218 -9.37 12.69 -1.63
CA LEU A 218 -10.14 11.56 -2.17
C LEU A 218 -9.38 10.26 -1.89
N LEU A 219 -9.88 9.48 -0.94
CA LEU A 219 -9.44 8.10 -0.73
C LEU A 219 -10.32 7.16 -1.57
N PRO A 220 -9.83 5.97 -1.93
CA PRO A 220 -10.69 4.95 -2.54
C PRO A 220 -11.75 4.46 -1.55
N GLU A 221 -12.83 3.89 -2.09
CA GLU A 221 -13.91 3.30 -1.29
C GLU A 221 -13.45 2.02 -0.57
N ALA A 222 -12.47 1.31 -1.13
CA ALA A 222 -11.93 0.10 -0.54
C ALA A 222 -11.22 0.39 0.81
N PRO A 223 -11.25 -0.56 1.76
CA PRO A 223 -10.53 -0.42 3.02
C PRO A 223 -9.04 -0.16 2.80
N LEU A 224 -8.47 0.71 3.63
CA LEU A 224 -7.04 0.95 3.68
C LEU A 224 -6.35 -0.13 4.50
N SER A 225 -5.18 -0.59 4.06
CA SER A 225 -4.34 -1.53 4.81
C SER A 225 -2.99 -0.87 5.11
N THR A 226 -2.48 -0.98 6.32
CA THR A 226 -1.21 -0.37 6.73
C THR A 226 -0.25 -1.43 7.23
N ALA A 227 1.03 -1.30 6.89
CA ALA A 227 2.11 -2.13 7.44
C ALA A 227 3.33 -1.26 7.72
N GLY A 228 3.59 -0.96 9.01
CA GLY A 228 4.64 -0.02 9.41
C GLY A 228 4.50 1.35 8.75
N LYS A 229 5.47 1.74 7.90
CA LYS A 229 5.48 3.01 7.13
C LYS A 229 4.70 2.96 5.82
N PHE A 230 4.20 1.80 5.44
CA PHE A 230 3.51 1.57 4.17
C PHE A 230 1.99 1.68 4.33
N LEU A 231 1.35 2.22 3.30
CA LEU A 231 -0.11 2.21 3.13
C LEU A 231 -0.43 1.53 1.80
N GLU A 232 -1.25 0.50 1.85
CA GLU A 232 -1.81 -0.18 0.68
C GLU A 232 -3.24 0.29 0.43
N MET A 233 -3.56 0.54 -0.84
CA MET A 233 -4.86 1.04 -1.28
C MET A 233 -5.27 0.38 -2.58
N GLU A 234 -6.52 -0.05 -2.70
CA GLU A 234 -7.09 -0.44 -3.99
C GLU A 234 -7.67 0.80 -4.68
N LEU A 235 -7.09 1.24 -5.79
CA LEU A 235 -7.45 2.49 -6.48
C LEU A 235 -8.68 2.34 -7.38
N GLY A 236 -8.96 1.12 -7.86
CA GLY A 236 -10.04 0.82 -8.79
C GLY A 236 -9.56 0.43 -10.18
N ASN A 237 -10.47 0.45 -11.16
CA ASN A 237 -10.21 -0.03 -12.52
C ASN A 237 -9.21 0.86 -13.28
N ALA A 238 -8.22 0.26 -13.93
CA ALA A 238 -7.17 0.96 -14.65
C ALA A 238 -7.66 1.83 -15.81
N GLY A 239 -8.68 1.36 -16.55
CA GLY A 239 -9.31 2.12 -17.65
C GLY A 239 -9.95 3.44 -17.21
N SER A 240 -10.19 3.64 -15.92
CA SER A 240 -10.70 4.90 -15.37
C SER A 240 -9.63 6.00 -15.26
N PHE A 241 -8.35 5.71 -15.55
CA PHE A 241 -7.22 6.62 -15.33
C PHE A 241 -6.51 7.07 -16.62
N GLU A 242 -7.19 6.99 -17.75
CA GLU A 242 -6.66 7.46 -19.04
C GLU A 242 -6.74 9.00 -19.15
N MET A 243 -5.77 9.60 -19.85
CA MET A 243 -5.66 11.04 -20.13
C MET A 243 -5.97 11.95 -18.93
N GLU A 244 -6.99 12.80 -19.03
CA GLU A 244 -7.37 13.77 -18.02
C GLU A 244 -7.78 13.11 -16.69
N ASN A 245 -8.20 11.84 -16.74
CA ASN A 245 -8.59 11.08 -15.55
C ASN A 245 -7.41 10.44 -14.83
N PHE A 246 -6.21 10.49 -15.41
CA PHE A 246 -4.96 10.21 -14.68
C PHE A 246 -4.80 11.15 -13.47
N ALA A 247 -5.41 12.35 -13.54
CA ALA A 247 -5.48 13.26 -12.40
C ALA A 247 -6.13 12.61 -11.17
N THR A 248 -7.15 11.76 -11.36
CA THR A 248 -7.83 11.04 -10.28
C THR A 248 -6.91 10.02 -9.62
N LEU A 249 -6.11 9.27 -10.40
CA LEU A 249 -5.12 8.33 -9.88
C LEU A 249 -4.09 9.06 -9.00
N VAL A 250 -3.57 10.18 -9.52
CA VAL A 250 -2.61 11.03 -8.79
C VAL A 250 -3.25 11.60 -7.52
N GLN A 251 -4.50 12.03 -7.60
CA GLN A 251 -5.25 12.57 -6.46
C GLN A 251 -5.40 11.53 -5.35
N MET A 252 -5.78 10.31 -5.70
CA MET A 252 -5.92 9.21 -4.74
C MET A 252 -4.58 8.86 -4.10
N ALA A 253 -3.49 8.78 -4.88
CA ALA A 253 -2.17 8.51 -4.35
C ALA A 253 -1.67 9.61 -3.39
N ILE A 254 -1.85 10.89 -3.74
CA ILE A 254 -1.48 12.02 -2.89
C ILE A 254 -2.36 12.09 -1.63
N SER A 255 -3.65 11.75 -1.73
CA SER A 255 -4.55 11.67 -0.58
C SER A 255 -4.15 10.53 0.36
N GLY A 256 -3.79 9.37 -0.19
CA GLY A 256 -3.20 8.27 0.56
C GLY A 256 -1.93 8.68 1.29
N GLU A 257 -1.03 9.40 0.61
CA GLU A 257 0.16 9.96 1.27
C GLU A 257 -0.19 10.94 2.39
N ALA A 258 -1.12 11.85 2.16
CA ALA A 258 -1.55 12.80 3.20
C ALA A 258 -2.10 12.06 4.42
N TRP A 259 -2.90 11.02 4.21
CA TRP A 259 -3.42 10.17 5.27
C TRP A 259 -2.27 9.44 6.00
N ASN A 260 -1.40 8.77 5.25
CA ASN A 260 -0.30 7.97 5.83
C ASN A 260 0.70 8.84 6.60
N ALA A 261 1.05 10.01 6.05
CA ALA A 261 1.96 10.96 6.69
C ALA A 261 1.37 11.54 7.99
N ASN A 262 0.06 11.82 8.04
CA ASN A 262 -0.59 12.30 9.27
C ASN A 262 -0.68 11.19 10.33
N ARG A 263 -0.89 9.93 9.93
CA ARG A 263 -0.83 8.76 10.82
C ARG A 263 0.57 8.58 11.41
N LEU A 264 1.60 8.64 10.57
CA LEU A 264 3.00 8.39 10.97
C LEU A 264 3.63 9.57 11.73
N TYR A 265 3.22 10.80 11.43
CA TYR A 265 3.84 12.02 11.93
C TYR A 265 2.78 13.02 12.42
N PRO A 266 2.03 12.72 13.49
CA PRO A 266 1.04 13.64 14.02
C PRO A 266 1.72 14.88 14.62
N THR A 267 1.33 16.09 14.18
CA THR A 267 1.87 17.37 14.68
C THR A 267 0.79 18.31 15.22
N GLY A 268 -0.44 17.83 15.42
CA GLY A 268 -1.57 18.57 15.98
C GLY A 268 -2.81 18.54 15.09
N ASN A 269 -3.73 19.50 15.32
CA ASN A 269 -5.08 19.48 14.74
C ASN A 269 -5.15 19.75 13.22
N HIS A 270 -4.19 20.48 12.65
CA HIS A 270 -4.14 20.74 11.20
C HIS A 270 -2.71 20.75 10.67
N GLN A 271 -2.48 20.00 9.58
CA GLN A 271 -1.21 19.98 8.84
C GLN A 271 -1.44 20.29 7.37
N TYR A 272 -0.70 21.25 6.84
CA TYR A 272 -0.77 21.68 5.45
C TYR A 272 0.34 21.00 4.65
N MET A 273 -0.04 20.24 3.63
CA MET A 273 0.87 19.55 2.73
C MET A 273 1.14 20.40 1.48
N LEU A 274 2.34 20.97 1.38
CA LEU A 274 2.71 21.85 0.27
C LEU A 274 3.62 21.10 -0.70
N GLY A 275 3.13 20.83 -1.90
CA GLY A 275 3.91 20.19 -2.96
C GLY A 275 5.08 21.07 -3.43
N ASP A 276 6.27 20.49 -3.42
CA ASP A 276 7.51 21.06 -3.98
C ASP A 276 7.67 20.58 -5.43
N LYS A 277 7.65 19.24 -5.61
CA LYS A 277 7.74 18.61 -6.91
C LYS A 277 6.94 17.32 -6.94
N PHE A 278 6.22 17.10 -8.04
CA PHE A 278 5.56 15.83 -8.31
C PHE A 278 6.13 15.22 -9.60
N ARG A 279 6.33 13.90 -9.61
CA ARG A 279 6.63 13.12 -10.80
C ARG A 279 5.82 11.84 -10.80
N ALA A 280 5.26 11.47 -11.93
CA ALA A 280 4.76 10.16 -12.22
C ALA A 280 5.42 9.68 -13.51
N PHE A 281 5.78 8.41 -13.58
CA PHE A 281 6.23 7.80 -14.82
C PHE A 281 5.81 6.35 -14.85
N ARG A 282 5.47 5.90 -16.04
CA ARG A 282 5.10 4.52 -16.30
C ARG A 282 6.35 3.67 -16.40
N VAL A 283 6.35 2.55 -15.69
CA VAL A 283 7.45 1.58 -15.64
C VAL A 283 7.07 0.30 -16.37
N GLY A 284 5.78 -0.08 -16.32
CA GLY A 284 5.26 -1.31 -16.89
C GLY A 284 4.23 -1.09 -18.00
N VAL A 285 3.57 -2.17 -18.39
CA VAL A 285 2.52 -2.14 -19.42
C VAL A 285 1.21 -1.65 -18.81
N PHE A 286 0.55 -0.72 -19.50
CA PHE A 286 -0.81 -0.31 -19.15
C PHE A 286 -1.81 -1.36 -19.62
N GLU A 287 -2.38 -2.12 -18.69
CA GLU A 287 -3.50 -3.04 -18.94
C GLU A 287 -4.80 -2.38 -18.48
N LYS A 288 -5.72 -2.07 -19.40
CA LYS A 288 -7.00 -1.41 -19.08
C LYS A 288 -7.93 -2.31 -18.24
N ASP A 289 -7.88 -3.62 -18.46
CA ASP A 289 -8.77 -4.61 -17.87
C ASP A 289 -8.18 -5.19 -16.57
N THR A 290 -7.70 -4.31 -15.69
CA THR A 290 -7.14 -4.69 -14.38
C THR A 290 -7.57 -3.71 -13.30
N VAL A 291 -7.39 -4.12 -12.05
CA VAL A 291 -7.58 -3.25 -10.87
C VAL A 291 -6.20 -2.80 -10.41
N TYR A 292 -6.02 -1.50 -10.22
CA TYR A 292 -4.80 -0.95 -9.66
C TYR A 292 -4.80 -0.95 -8.15
N LYS A 293 -3.64 -1.30 -7.60
CA LYS A 293 -3.32 -1.17 -6.18
C LYS A 293 -2.14 -0.22 -6.02
N ALA A 294 -2.19 0.66 -5.03
CA ALA A 294 -1.08 1.53 -4.67
C ALA A 294 -0.45 1.06 -3.37
N VAL A 295 0.88 1.04 -3.33
CA VAL A 295 1.66 0.95 -2.09
C VAL A 295 2.39 2.27 -1.91
N VAL A 296 2.00 3.02 -0.89
CA VAL A 296 2.51 4.35 -0.57
C VAL A 296 3.50 4.25 0.59
N GLU A 297 4.71 4.74 0.37
CA GLU A 297 5.74 4.89 1.39
C GLU A 297 5.97 6.37 1.70
N SER A 298 5.85 6.75 2.97
CA SER A 298 6.13 8.10 3.45
C SER A 298 7.51 8.17 4.11
N MET A 299 8.32 9.17 3.75
CA MET A 299 9.69 9.32 4.25
C MET A 299 9.97 10.73 4.78
N VAL A 300 10.74 10.78 5.87
CA VAL A 300 11.34 12.01 6.40
C VAL A 300 12.67 12.29 5.71
N VAL A 301 12.75 13.40 4.95
CA VAL A 301 14.01 13.81 4.31
C VAL A 301 14.84 14.68 5.25
N ARG A 302 14.25 15.80 5.72
CA ARG A 302 14.89 16.69 6.70
C ARG A 302 13.89 17.68 7.29
N LYS A 303 13.92 17.92 8.60
CA LYS A 303 13.02 18.86 9.30
C LYS A 303 11.55 18.61 8.90
N ARG A 304 10.98 19.51 8.11
CA ARG A 304 9.61 19.47 7.55
C ARG A 304 9.51 18.97 6.12
N LYS A 305 10.64 18.81 5.41
CA LYS A 305 10.68 18.24 4.06
C LYS A 305 10.43 16.75 4.16
N ARG A 306 9.50 16.28 3.35
CA ARG A 306 9.08 14.91 3.22
C ARG A 306 9.19 14.49 1.76
N LYS A 307 9.18 13.18 1.56
CA LYS A 307 9.12 12.57 0.25
C LYS A 307 8.21 11.35 0.36
N SER A 308 7.40 11.13 -0.65
CA SER A 308 6.69 9.87 -0.78
C SER A 308 6.96 9.21 -2.11
N ILE A 309 6.84 7.89 -2.09
CA ILE A 309 6.85 7.06 -3.28
C ILE A 309 5.58 6.22 -3.24
N ALA A 310 4.74 6.35 -4.27
CA ALA A 310 3.60 5.48 -4.48
C ALA A 310 3.87 4.59 -5.69
N ASN A 311 3.99 3.29 -5.44
CA ASN A 311 4.13 2.29 -6.48
C ASN A 311 2.74 1.75 -6.82
N ILE A 312 2.37 1.79 -8.10
CA ILE A 312 1.07 1.35 -8.59
C ILE A 312 1.24 0.02 -9.30
N PHE A 313 0.53 -1.00 -8.83
CA PHE A 313 0.61 -2.37 -9.32
C PHE A 313 -0.68 -2.80 -10.03
N SER A 314 -0.55 -3.68 -11.02
CA SER A 314 -1.67 -4.42 -11.59
C SER A 314 -2.19 -5.46 -10.60
N ALA A 315 -3.36 -6.06 -10.88
CA ALA A 315 -3.88 -7.18 -10.08
C ALA A 315 -2.95 -8.41 -10.09
N LYS A 316 -2.03 -8.52 -11.06
CA LYS A 316 -1.02 -9.59 -11.15
C LYS A 316 0.24 -9.30 -10.32
N GLY A 317 0.37 -8.08 -9.79
CA GLY A 317 1.56 -7.64 -9.04
C GLY A 317 2.64 -6.96 -9.90
N ASP A 318 2.37 -6.68 -11.17
CA ASP A 318 3.32 -5.96 -12.04
C ASP A 318 3.34 -4.48 -11.70
N LEU A 319 4.52 -3.89 -11.53
CA LEU A 319 4.67 -2.44 -11.32
C LEU A 319 4.33 -1.68 -12.62
N VAL A 320 3.27 -0.88 -12.59
CA VAL A 320 2.78 -0.11 -13.74
C VAL A 320 3.29 1.33 -13.69
N TYR A 321 3.10 2.03 -12.56
CA TYR A 321 3.54 3.40 -12.39
C TYR A 321 4.34 3.57 -11.10
N GLN A 322 5.27 4.51 -11.11
CA GLN A 322 5.86 5.05 -9.91
C GLN A 322 5.58 6.55 -9.82
N LEU A 323 5.00 6.95 -8.69
CA LEU A 323 4.70 8.34 -8.35
C LEU A 323 5.64 8.77 -7.24
N ILE A 324 6.27 9.93 -7.39
CA ILE A 324 7.22 10.51 -6.44
C ILE A 324 6.72 11.91 -6.11
N PHE A 325 6.51 12.17 -4.83
CA PHE A 325 6.04 13.46 -4.36
C PHE A 325 6.99 14.02 -3.31
N ASP A 326 7.66 15.11 -3.65
CA ASP A 326 8.44 15.92 -2.72
C ASP A 326 7.53 17.03 -2.17
N TYR A 327 7.46 17.15 -0.85
CA TYR A 327 6.57 18.12 -0.22
C TYR A 327 7.08 18.60 1.14
N PHE A 328 6.44 19.64 1.67
CA PHE A 328 6.68 20.15 3.00
C PHE A 328 5.42 20.02 3.85
N MET A 329 5.58 19.53 5.08
CA MET A 329 4.51 19.55 6.09
C MET A 329 4.62 20.81 6.93
N TRP A 330 3.58 21.63 6.92
CA TRP A 330 3.54 22.87 7.68
C TRP A 330 2.49 22.78 8.79
N SER A 331 2.82 23.32 9.95
CA SER A 331 1.83 23.58 10.98
C SER A 331 0.91 24.74 10.56
N GLU A 332 -0.31 24.76 11.08
CA GLU A 332 -1.31 25.80 10.82
C GLU A 332 -0.78 27.22 11.08
N GLY A 333 -0.06 27.43 12.20
CA GLY A 333 0.47 28.74 12.57
C GLY A 333 1.54 29.23 11.60
N GLU A 334 2.41 28.35 11.10
CA GLU A 334 3.41 28.72 10.11
C GLU A 334 2.80 29.01 8.74
N PHE A 335 1.82 28.20 8.32
CA PHE A 335 1.11 28.39 7.07
C PHE A 335 0.37 29.73 7.05
N THR A 336 -0.43 29.99 8.09
CA THR A 336 -1.20 31.22 8.26
C THR A 336 -0.31 32.45 8.26
N ARG A 337 0.83 32.41 8.95
CA ARG A 337 1.79 33.53 8.96
C ARG A 337 2.38 33.80 7.57
N LYS A 338 2.64 32.75 6.78
CA LYS A 338 3.29 32.89 5.46
C LYS A 338 2.32 33.32 4.36
N PHE A 339 1.07 32.90 4.44
CA PHE A 339 0.05 33.07 3.39
C PHE A 339 -1.13 33.93 3.82
N SER A 340 -0.98 34.75 4.87
CA SER A 340 -2.05 35.59 5.42
C SER A 340 -2.75 36.46 4.38
N SER A 341 -2.03 36.93 3.36
CA SER A 341 -2.56 37.75 2.27
C SER A 341 -3.49 37.00 1.32
N LEU A 342 -3.47 35.66 1.33
CA LEU A 342 -4.31 34.80 0.48
C LEU A 342 -5.56 34.31 1.19
N ARG A 343 -5.73 34.66 2.48
CA ARG A 343 -6.87 34.21 3.25
C ARG A 343 -8.16 34.80 2.68
N LYS A 344 -9.14 33.93 2.44
CA LYS A 344 -10.51 34.30 2.10
C LYS A 344 -11.46 33.51 2.99
N ASP A 345 -12.26 34.22 3.77
CA ASP A 345 -13.32 33.62 4.58
C ASP A 345 -14.52 33.33 3.66
N ALA A 346 -14.46 32.18 3.00
CA ALA A 346 -15.51 31.69 2.12
C ALA A 346 -15.95 30.28 2.56
N THR A 347 -17.26 30.08 2.63
CA THR A 347 -17.88 28.80 2.98
C THR A 347 -18.22 28.04 1.71
N ALA A 348 -17.91 26.74 1.66
CA ALA A 348 -18.26 25.91 0.52
C ALA A 348 -19.78 25.85 0.33
N LEU A 349 -20.24 26.17 -0.88
CA LEU A 349 -21.59 25.81 -1.31
C LEU A 349 -21.59 24.30 -1.52
N VAL A 350 -22.42 23.62 -0.74
CA VAL A 350 -22.53 22.16 -0.74
C VAL A 350 -23.11 21.69 -2.09
N ASN A 351 -22.46 20.70 -2.73
CA ASN A 351 -23.01 19.80 -3.76
C ASN A 351 -23.05 20.19 -5.26
N MET A 352 -22.10 20.96 -5.80
CA MET A 352 -21.87 20.95 -7.25
C MET A 352 -20.37 20.96 -7.56
N PRO A 353 -19.81 19.99 -8.32
CA PRO A 353 -18.46 20.14 -8.84
C PRO A 353 -18.45 21.36 -9.76
N ALA A 354 -17.78 22.44 -9.34
CA ALA A 354 -17.64 23.63 -10.16
C ALA A 354 -16.97 23.24 -11.48
N ALA A 355 -17.54 23.69 -12.61
CA ALA A 355 -16.97 23.45 -13.92
C ALA A 355 -15.53 23.98 -13.95
N LEU A 356 -14.59 23.24 -14.54
CA LEU A 356 -13.20 23.71 -14.61
C LEU A 356 -13.12 25.02 -15.40
N PRO A 357 -12.21 25.94 -15.03
CA PRO A 357 -11.93 27.13 -15.82
C PRO A 357 -11.64 26.80 -17.30
N HIS A 358 -12.12 27.68 -18.18
CA HIS A 358 -11.94 27.53 -19.61
C HIS A 358 -10.52 27.94 -20.02
N LEU A 359 -9.90 27.15 -20.90
CA LEU A 359 -8.64 27.46 -21.57
C LEU A 359 -8.92 27.84 -23.02
N ALA A 360 -8.57 29.08 -23.39
CA ALA A 360 -8.71 29.62 -24.73
C ALA A 360 -7.34 29.85 -25.37
N ARG A 361 -7.12 29.31 -26.58
CA ARG A 361 -5.94 29.63 -27.39
C ARG A 361 -6.07 31.06 -27.91
N ILE A 362 -5.08 31.90 -27.66
CA ILE A 362 -5.05 33.30 -28.12
C ILE A 362 -4.07 33.51 -29.29
N ASP A 363 -3.07 32.64 -29.42
CA ASP A 363 -2.22 32.51 -30.60
C ASP A 363 -1.99 31.03 -30.86
N PHE A 364 -2.44 30.56 -32.02
CA PHE A 364 -2.31 29.17 -32.49
C PHE A 364 -1.79 29.13 -33.95
N THR A 365 -0.96 30.11 -34.31
CA THR A 365 -0.36 30.17 -35.66
C THR A 365 0.65 29.04 -35.90
N ASP A 366 1.41 28.65 -34.86
CA ASP A 366 2.17 27.41 -34.82
C ASP A 366 1.47 26.41 -33.89
N PRO A 367 0.90 25.30 -34.41
CA PRO A 367 0.22 24.32 -33.56
C PRO A 367 1.17 23.61 -32.59
N TYR A 368 2.49 23.64 -32.80
CA TYR A 368 3.47 23.04 -31.89
C TYR A 368 4.02 24.01 -30.85
N HIS A 369 3.78 25.32 -31.01
CA HIS A 369 4.16 26.36 -30.05
C HIS A 369 3.07 27.41 -29.98
N TYR A 370 2.19 27.30 -28.99
CA TYR A 370 1.01 28.16 -28.91
C TYR A 370 0.84 28.80 -27.54
N LEU A 371 0.10 29.90 -27.53
CA LEU A 371 -0.23 30.66 -26.34
C LEU A 371 -1.72 30.53 -26.03
N SER A 372 -2.02 30.17 -24.80
CA SER A 372 -3.38 30.09 -24.29
C SER A 372 -3.56 30.92 -23.03
N VAL A 373 -4.80 31.23 -22.69
CA VAL A 373 -5.20 31.89 -21.45
C VAL A 373 -6.20 31.02 -20.72
N ILE A 374 -5.91 30.73 -19.46
CA ILE A 374 -6.84 30.09 -18.53
C ILE A 374 -7.66 31.20 -17.87
N SER A 375 -8.99 31.11 -17.96
CA SER A 375 -9.89 32.02 -17.25
C SER A 375 -9.67 31.93 -15.73
N PRO A 376 -9.95 32.99 -14.97
CA PRO A 376 -9.71 32.98 -13.52
C PRO A 376 -10.35 31.77 -12.81
N PHE A 377 -9.58 31.12 -11.94
CA PHE A 377 -10.15 30.17 -10.98
C PHE A 377 -10.96 30.97 -9.97
N GLU A 378 -12.27 30.81 -9.93
CA GLU A 378 -13.08 31.32 -8.81
C GLU A 378 -12.78 30.61 -7.50
N VAL A 379 -13.07 31.25 -6.37
CA VAL A 379 -12.87 30.72 -5.01
C VAL A 379 -13.43 29.30 -4.86
N GLN A 380 -14.64 29.06 -5.39
CA GLN A 380 -15.33 27.77 -5.31
C GLN A 380 -14.55 26.61 -5.94
N HIS A 381 -13.72 26.85 -6.96
CA HIS A 381 -12.86 25.82 -7.55
C HIS A 381 -11.73 25.37 -6.64
N CYS A 382 -11.50 26.03 -5.51
CA CYS A 382 -10.36 25.77 -4.63
C CYS A 382 -10.78 25.61 -3.15
N LEU A 383 -12.08 25.65 -2.85
CA LEU A 383 -12.60 25.44 -1.49
C LEU A 383 -12.39 23.98 -1.06
N GLY A 384 -11.69 23.79 0.05
CA GLY A 384 -11.32 22.47 0.57
C GLY A 384 -9.89 22.03 0.21
N HIS A 385 -9.17 22.76 -0.66
CA HIS A 385 -7.76 22.47 -0.92
C HIS A 385 -6.91 22.83 0.31
N PHE A 386 -7.02 24.09 0.75
CA PHE A 386 -6.56 24.58 2.04
C PHE A 386 -7.70 25.37 2.69
N GLU A 387 -8.02 25.07 3.95
CA GLU A 387 -9.10 25.73 4.68
C GLU A 387 -8.86 27.25 4.76
N HIS A 388 -9.80 28.05 4.25
CA HIS A 388 -9.71 29.52 4.14
C HIS A 388 -8.62 30.08 3.22
N TYR A 389 -7.89 29.25 2.46
CA TYR A 389 -6.85 29.71 1.52
C TYR A 389 -7.08 29.13 0.13
N PRO A 390 -8.07 29.64 -0.63
CA PRO A 390 -8.33 29.15 -1.97
C PRO A 390 -7.13 29.45 -2.89
N CYS A 391 -6.37 28.40 -3.19
CA CYS A 391 -5.18 28.45 -4.03
C CYS A 391 -5.31 27.41 -5.12
N VAL A 392 -4.92 27.75 -6.35
CA VAL A 392 -5.06 26.87 -7.51
C VAL A 392 -4.19 25.61 -7.32
N PRO A 393 -4.78 24.40 -7.28
CA PRO A 393 -4.02 23.17 -7.20
C PRO A 393 -3.33 22.86 -8.52
N GLY A 394 -2.06 22.42 -8.46
CA GLY A 394 -1.32 22.01 -9.65
C GLY A 394 -1.99 20.87 -10.42
N LEU A 395 -2.69 19.97 -9.72
CA LEU A 395 -3.40 18.86 -10.32
C LEU A 395 -4.65 19.29 -11.11
N SER A 396 -5.34 20.34 -10.67
CA SER A 396 -6.45 20.95 -11.42
C SER A 396 -5.95 21.58 -12.72
N LEU A 397 -4.78 22.24 -12.69
CA LEU A 397 -4.14 22.77 -13.90
C LEU A 397 -3.77 21.66 -14.86
N TYR A 398 -3.15 20.58 -14.37
CA TYR A 398 -2.86 19.42 -15.20
C TYR A 398 -4.12 18.90 -15.90
N ARG A 399 -5.25 18.76 -15.19
CA ARG A 399 -6.50 18.28 -15.79
C ARG A 399 -7.00 19.17 -16.93
N ILE A 400 -6.92 20.50 -16.79
CA ILE A 400 -7.27 21.46 -17.85
C ILE A 400 -6.33 21.29 -19.05
N LEU A 401 -5.02 21.17 -18.81
CA LEU A 401 -4.01 21.02 -19.86
C LEU A 401 -4.11 19.67 -20.57
N ALA A 402 -4.49 18.60 -19.86
CA ALA A 402 -4.72 17.27 -20.44
C ALA A 402 -5.95 17.25 -21.36
N LEU A 403 -7.04 17.93 -20.96
CA LEU A 403 -8.20 18.14 -21.82
C LEU A 403 -7.82 18.91 -23.10
N GLU A 404 -7.00 19.95 -22.96
CA GLU A 404 -6.50 20.72 -24.08
C GLU A 404 -5.59 19.90 -25.01
N ALA A 405 -4.69 19.08 -24.45
CA ALA A 405 -3.89 18.14 -25.22
C ALA A 405 -4.75 17.13 -25.97
N GLY A 406 -5.85 16.64 -25.37
CA GLY A 406 -6.82 15.78 -26.05
C GLY A 406 -7.47 16.46 -27.26
N ARG A 407 -7.86 17.74 -27.14
CA ARG A 407 -8.36 18.55 -28.27
C ARG A 407 -7.31 18.69 -29.36
N TRP A 408 -6.08 19.02 -28.98
CA TRP A 408 -4.96 19.15 -29.90
C TRP A 408 -4.68 17.84 -30.67
N LEU A 409 -4.64 16.69 -29.98
CA LEU A 409 -4.42 15.38 -30.61
C LEU A 409 -5.53 15.03 -31.61
N ALA A 410 -6.78 15.39 -31.31
CA ALA A 410 -7.90 15.19 -32.22
C ALA A 410 -7.76 16.03 -33.50
N GLU A 411 -7.43 17.32 -33.35
CA GLU A 411 -7.25 18.25 -34.48
C GLU A 411 -6.05 17.89 -35.37
N MET A 412 -5.01 17.29 -34.79
CA MET A 412 -3.85 16.80 -35.53
C MET A 412 -4.04 15.38 -36.10
N GLU A 413 -5.22 14.77 -35.92
CA GLU A 413 -5.54 13.41 -36.37
C GLU A 413 -4.58 12.35 -35.79
N LEU A 414 -4.13 12.54 -34.54
CA LEU A 414 -3.18 11.67 -33.86
C LEU A 414 -3.83 10.73 -32.83
N LEU A 415 -5.15 10.79 -32.64
CA LEU A 415 -5.84 9.88 -31.74
C LEU A 415 -5.81 8.43 -32.27
N PRO A 416 -5.64 7.43 -31.40
CA PRO A 416 -5.66 6.03 -31.81
C PRO A 416 -7.04 5.63 -32.32
N LEU A 417 -7.08 4.65 -33.24
CA LEU A 417 -8.32 4.05 -33.73
C LEU A 417 -9.06 3.26 -32.64
N VAL A 418 -8.33 2.74 -31.65
CA VAL A 418 -8.86 1.91 -30.56
C VAL A 418 -8.21 2.33 -29.25
N GLY A 419 -9.04 2.60 -28.24
CA GLY A 419 -8.58 3.03 -26.91
C GLY A 419 -8.46 4.54 -26.77
N LYS A 420 -8.01 5.00 -25.60
CA LYS A 420 -7.61 6.39 -25.38
C LYS A 420 -6.10 6.46 -25.18
N PRO A 421 -5.48 7.61 -25.48
CA PRO A 421 -4.09 7.80 -25.15
C PRO A 421 -3.85 7.65 -23.63
N VAL A 422 -2.64 7.26 -23.26
CA VAL A 422 -2.27 6.98 -21.87
C VAL A 422 -1.13 7.89 -21.46
N VAL A 423 -1.15 8.40 -20.23
CA VAL A 423 -0.07 9.24 -19.70
C VAL A 423 1.14 8.37 -19.43
N ASP A 424 2.24 8.60 -20.14
CA ASP A 424 3.49 7.88 -19.94
C ASP A 424 4.32 8.52 -18.82
N SER A 425 4.32 9.85 -18.74
CA SER A 425 4.96 10.60 -17.66
C SER A 425 4.21 11.89 -17.34
N LEU A 426 4.31 12.35 -16.09
CA LEU A 426 3.79 13.64 -15.63
C LEU A 426 4.77 14.23 -14.63
N THR A 427 5.19 15.47 -14.84
CA THR A 427 5.97 16.25 -13.89
C THR A 427 5.28 17.58 -13.63
N ILE A 428 5.09 17.92 -12.35
CA ILE A 428 4.56 19.21 -11.92
C ILE A 428 5.63 19.89 -11.06
N HIS A 429 6.06 21.06 -11.51
CA HIS A 429 7.02 21.92 -10.84
C HIS A 429 6.34 23.19 -10.33
N SER A 430 5.97 23.19 -9.06
CA SER A 430 5.35 24.35 -8.41
C SER A 430 6.41 25.34 -7.94
N ASN A 431 6.53 26.49 -8.62
CA ASN A 431 7.50 27.52 -8.25
C ASN A 431 6.88 28.53 -7.27
N MET A 432 5.61 28.88 -7.47
CA MET A 432 4.88 29.81 -6.61
C MET A 432 3.44 29.39 -6.42
N ILE A 433 2.86 29.84 -5.31
CA ILE A 433 1.43 29.69 -5.06
C ILE A 433 0.62 30.54 -6.04
N MET A 434 -0.46 29.97 -6.56
CA MET A 434 -1.31 30.59 -7.57
C MET A 434 -2.61 31.09 -6.93
N PRO A 435 -2.83 32.42 -6.85
CA PRO A 435 -4.07 32.96 -6.33
C PRO A 435 -5.27 32.66 -7.24
N VAL A 436 -6.45 32.54 -6.64
CA VAL A 436 -7.73 32.56 -7.37
C VAL A 436 -8.02 33.95 -7.95
N GLU A 437 -9.06 34.06 -8.78
CA GLU A 437 -9.55 35.29 -9.43
C GLU A 437 -8.51 35.99 -10.31
N THR A 438 -7.43 35.28 -10.63
CA THR A 438 -6.35 35.76 -11.50
C THR A 438 -6.35 34.92 -12.77
N PRO A 439 -6.36 35.53 -13.98
CA PRO A 439 -6.18 34.80 -15.22
C PRO A 439 -4.69 34.48 -15.43
N TYR A 440 -4.40 33.38 -16.14
CA TYR A 440 -3.03 32.91 -16.36
C TYR A 440 -2.75 32.69 -17.84
N ALA A 441 -1.57 33.11 -18.29
CA ALA A 441 -1.07 32.77 -19.62
C ALA A 441 -0.34 31.42 -19.57
N VAL A 442 -0.50 30.61 -20.61
CA VAL A 442 0.11 29.30 -20.76
C VAL A 442 0.84 29.25 -22.09
N HIS A 443 2.16 29.16 -22.02
CA HIS A 443 2.97 28.87 -23.19
C HIS A 443 3.11 27.36 -23.30
N THR A 444 2.55 26.80 -24.36
CA THR A 444 2.59 25.36 -24.61
C THR A 444 3.51 25.04 -25.77
N ARG A 445 4.42 24.10 -25.54
CA ARG A 445 5.27 23.48 -26.55
C ARG A 445 4.90 22.02 -26.67
N VAL A 446 4.68 21.56 -27.89
CA VAL A 446 4.38 20.17 -28.22
C VAL A 446 5.55 19.57 -28.98
N THR A 447 6.09 18.46 -28.49
CA THR A 447 7.23 17.77 -29.11
C THR A 447 6.88 16.32 -29.37
N ARG A 448 7.06 15.84 -30.61
CA ARG A 448 6.95 14.42 -30.92
C ARG A 448 8.26 13.72 -30.51
N MET A 449 8.22 13.00 -29.40
CA MET A 449 9.38 12.31 -28.83
C MET A 449 9.68 11.00 -29.56
N SER A 450 8.63 10.33 -30.05
CA SER A 450 8.76 9.11 -30.86
C SER A 450 7.55 8.95 -31.79
N ALA A 451 7.48 7.82 -32.51
CA ALA A 451 6.28 7.49 -33.30
C ALA A 451 5.00 7.44 -32.46
N GLN A 452 5.12 7.05 -31.18
CA GLN A 452 3.99 6.77 -30.28
C GLN A 452 3.92 7.71 -29.07
N ILE A 453 4.87 8.63 -28.88
CA ILE A 453 4.93 9.49 -27.68
C ILE A 453 4.95 10.97 -28.10
N ILE A 454 4.00 11.73 -27.55
CA ILE A 454 3.89 13.18 -27.69
C ILE A 454 4.08 13.81 -26.31
N GLN A 455 5.02 14.75 -26.21
CA GLN A 455 5.27 15.54 -25.01
C GLN A 455 4.57 16.89 -25.10
N PHE A 456 3.91 17.27 -24.01
CA PHE A 456 3.34 18.60 -23.81
C PHE A 456 4.10 19.28 -22.66
N GLU A 457 4.81 20.35 -22.96
CA GLU A 457 5.43 21.23 -21.97
C GLU A 457 4.60 22.51 -21.88
N SER A 458 4.02 22.77 -20.71
CA SER A 458 3.17 23.93 -20.44
C SER A 458 3.75 24.77 -19.32
N LYS A 459 4.15 25.99 -19.66
CA LYS A 459 4.67 26.99 -18.71
C LYS A 459 3.58 27.99 -18.39
N VAL A 460 3.14 28.00 -17.12
CA VAL A 460 2.07 28.88 -16.63
C VAL A 460 2.69 30.13 -16.01
N VAL A 461 2.35 31.30 -16.55
CA VAL A 461 2.94 32.59 -16.18
C VAL A 461 1.87 33.64 -15.87
N ALA A 462 2.26 34.72 -15.20
CA ALA A 462 1.38 35.88 -15.03
C ALA A 462 1.17 36.57 -16.39
N ILE A 463 -0.07 36.98 -16.70
CA ILE A 463 -0.39 37.69 -17.94
C ILE A 463 0.37 39.02 -18.03
N ASP A 464 0.31 39.81 -16.96
CA ASP A 464 0.90 41.15 -16.94
C ASP A 464 2.42 41.15 -16.71
N ASN A 465 3.00 40.00 -16.37
CA ASN A 465 4.43 39.85 -16.16
C ASN A 465 4.89 38.41 -16.48
N PRO A 466 5.16 38.08 -17.76
CA PRO A 466 5.57 36.74 -18.18
C PRO A 466 6.86 36.22 -17.54
N GLY A 467 7.66 37.08 -16.90
CA GLY A 467 8.83 36.69 -16.12
C GLY A 467 8.48 35.95 -14.82
N ILE A 468 7.25 36.10 -14.32
CA ILE A 468 6.75 35.40 -13.15
C ILE A 468 6.19 34.04 -13.59
N VAL A 469 6.91 32.98 -13.26
CA VAL A 469 6.53 31.60 -13.55
C VAL A 469 5.91 30.96 -12.33
N TYR A 470 4.64 30.58 -12.41
CA TYR A 470 3.94 29.94 -11.30
C TYR A 470 4.21 28.44 -11.25
N THR A 471 4.05 27.77 -12.39
CA THR A 471 4.26 26.33 -12.50
C THR A 471 4.70 25.94 -13.89
N VAL A 472 5.42 24.82 -13.97
CA VAL A 472 5.72 24.14 -15.22
C VAL A 472 5.16 22.73 -15.12
N ILE A 473 4.30 22.37 -16.07
CA ILE A 473 3.69 21.05 -16.16
C ILE A 473 4.17 20.41 -17.46
N ILE A 474 4.81 19.26 -17.34
CA ILE A 474 5.32 18.49 -18.47
C ILE A 474 4.67 17.12 -18.38
N PHE A 475 4.04 16.66 -19.46
CA PHE A 475 3.54 15.30 -19.50
C PHE A 475 3.70 14.70 -20.89
N ASP A 476 3.99 13.42 -20.89
CA ASP A 476 4.13 12.61 -22.09
C ASP A 476 2.88 11.75 -22.23
N VAL A 477 2.35 11.69 -23.44
CA VAL A 477 1.19 10.87 -23.78
C VAL A 477 1.62 9.84 -24.80
N GLN A 478 1.38 8.57 -24.48
CA GLN A 478 1.44 7.49 -25.45
C GLN A 478 0.12 7.42 -26.22
N LEU A 479 0.21 7.44 -27.54
CA LEU A 479 -0.92 7.35 -28.46
C LEU A 479 -1.54 5.95 -28.47
#